data_AF-A0A2P5WMP6-F1
#
_entry.id   AF-A0A2P5WMP6-F1
#
_cell.length_a   1.000
_cell.length_b   1.000
_cell.length_c   1.000
_cell.angle_alpha   90.00
_cell.angle_beta   90.00
_cell.angle_gamma   90.00
#
_symmetry.space_group_name_H-M   'P 1'
#
loop_
_entity.id
_entity.type
_entity.pdbx_description
1 polymer ?
#
loop_
_entity_poly.entity_id
_entity_poly.type
_entity_poly.pdbx_seq_one_letter_code
_entity_poly.pdbx_strand_id
1 'polypeptide(L)'
;MASLSWARVMKRSLSNLQQQASAQWENPQIGWFKLNMDSGVDIKSSRAITDGLVRCPKGDWVFGYGRNIGVRSVLEVELQALVDGLKMT
;
A
#
# COMPACT_ATOMS: atom_id res chain seq x y z
N MET A 1 -11.40 23.16 12.91
CA MET A 1 -10.77 22.64 14.15
C MET A 1 -10.52 21.13 14.07
N ALA A 2 -9.67 20.66 13.14
CA ALA A 2 -9.35 19.22 13.01
C ALA A 2 -7.85 18.94 12.76
N SER A 3 -6.97 19.94 12.81
CA SER A 3 -5.54 19.76 12.48
C SER A 3 -4.70 19.22 13.65
N LEU A 4 -5.04 19.57 14.89
CA LEU A 4 -4.24 19.22 16.08
C LEU A 4 -4.47 17.80 16.62
N SER A 5 -5.59 17.15 16.29
CA SER A 5 -5.86 15.77 16.72
C SER A 5 -5.13 14.76 15.82
N TRP A 6 -5.21 14.94 14.50
CA TRP A 6 -4.51 14.13 13.50
C TRP A 6 -2.98 14.23 13.65
N ALA A 7 -2.44 15.43 13.88
CA ALA A 7 -1.03 15.61 14.17
C ALA A 7 -0.58 14.84 15.44
N ARG A 8 -1.42 14.80 16.48
CA ARG A 8 -1.16 14.03 17.71
C ARG A 8 -1.20 12.52 17.48
N VAL A 9 -2.17 12.04 16.70
CA VAL A 9 -2.27 10.63 16.32
C VAL A 9 -1.04 10.20 15.50
N MET A 10 -0.62 11.01 14.53
CA MET A 10 0.60 10.76 13.76
C MET A 10 1.84 10.79 14.64
N LYS A 11 1.97 11.77 15.55
CA LYS A 11 3.14 11.86 16.45
C LYS A 11 3.25 10.64 17.38
N ARG A 12 2.11 10.11 17.84
CA ARG A 12 2.02 8.88 18.65
C ARG A 12 2.26 7.61 17.84
N SER A 13 1.85 7.59 16.57
CA SER A 13 2.18 6.53 15.62
C SER A 13 3.68 6.51 15.31
N LEU A 14 4.30 7.68 15.09
CA LEU A 14 5.74 7.82 14.87
C LEU A 14 6.56 7.41 16.09
N SER A 15 6.13 7.73 17.31
CA SER A 15 6.80 7.26 18.53
C SER A 15 6.69 5.74 18.71
N ASN A 16 5.56 5.14 18.30
CA ASN A 16 5.40 3.68 18.32
C ASN A 16 6.24 3.01 17.22
N LEU A 17 6.40 3.63 16.05
CA LEU A 17 7.32 3.20 15.00
C LEU A 17 8.78 3.22 15.47
N GLN A 18 9.18 4.19 16.30
CA GLN A 18 10.51 4.23 16.93
C GLN A 18 10.73 3.09 17.95
N GLN A 19 9.66 2.52 18.51
CA GLN A 19 9.69 1.39 19.43
C GLN A 19 9.46 0.03 18.73
N GLN A 20 9.23 0.05 17.42
CA GLN A 20 9.19 -1.15 16.61
C GLN A 20 10.65 -1.52 16.37
N ALA A 21 11.08 -2.67 16.92
CA ALA A 21 12.36 -3.29 16.59
C ALA A 21 12.59 -3.14 15.08
N SER A 22 13.83 -2.88 14.66
CA SER A 22 14.20 -2.74 13.26
C SER A 22 13.79 -3.99 12.48
N ALA A 23 12.53 -4.06 12.07
CA ALA A 23 11.99 -5.07 11.19
C ALA A 23 12.47 -4.66 9.82
N GLN A 24 13.75 -4.91 9.58
CA GLN A 24 14.33 -4.77 8.26
C GLN A 24 13.57 -5.74 7.38
N TRP A 25 13.15 -5.26 6.23
CA TRP A 25 12.48 -6.13 5.28
C TRP A 25 13.45 -7.24 4.86
N GLU A 26 13.06 -8.49 5.09
CA GLU A 26 13.79 -9.66 4.59
C GLU A 26 13.28 -10.02 3.19
N ASN A 27 14.22 -10.32 2.30
CA ASN A 27 13.92 -10.83 0.97
C ASN A 27 13.06 -12.11 1.07
N PRO A 28 12.04 -12.29 0.22
CA PRO A 28 11.29 -13.53 0.19
C PRO A 28 12.18 -14.67 -0.32
N GLN A 29 11.83 -15.91 0.05
CA GLN A 29 12.57 -17.09 -0.39
C GLN A 29 12.55 -17.24 -1.91
N ILE A 30 13.55 -17.92 -2.47
CA ILE A 30 13.57 -18.26 -3.91
C ILE A 30 12.28 -19.02 -4.27
N GLY A 31 11.60 -18.58 -5.33
CA GLY A 31 10.29 -19.09 -5.73
C GLY A 31 9.11 -18.23 -5.27
N TRP A 32 9.33 -17.26 -4.37
CA TRP A 32 8.31 -16.32 -3.93
C TRP A 32 8.52 -14.94 -4.55
N PHE A 33 7.41 -14.26 -4.83
CA PHE A 33 7.41 -12.86 -5.24
C PHE A 33 6.79 -12.00 -4.16
N LYS A 34 7.27 -10.75 -4.04
CA LYS A 34 6.66 -9.77 -3.16
C LYS A 34 5.70 -8.90 -3.95
N LEU A 35 4.45 -8.84 -3.50
CA LEU A 35 3.47 -7.88 -3.97
C LEU A 35 3.48 -6.65 -3.05
N ASN A 36 3.84 -5.49 -3.59
CA ASN A 36 3.67 -4.19 -2.95
C ASN A 36 2.51 -3.48 -3.63
N MET A 37 1.58 -2.94 -2.87
CA MET A 37 0.43 -2.20 -3.40
C MET A 37 0.24 -0.91 -2.60
N ASP A 38 -0.17 0.13 -3.30
CA ASP A 38 -0.57 1.40 -2.71
C ASP A 38 -1.71 1.93 -3.55
N SER A 39 -2.76 2.42 -2.90
CA SER A 39 -3.99 2.79 -3.58
C SER A 39 -4.57 4.07 -3.02
N GLY A 40 -5.22 4.83 -3.90
CA GLY A 40 -5.61 6.19 -3.61
C GLY A 40 -7.07 6.45 -3.93
N VAL A 41 -7.69 7.31 -3.12
CA VAL A 41 -8.99 7.91 -3.40
C VAL A 41 -8.89 9.41 -3.27
N ASP A 42 -9.32 10.13 -4.31
CA ASP A 42 -9.44 11.58 -4.26
C ASP A 42 -10.58 12.00 -3.32
N ILE A 43 -10.30 12.89 -2.37
CA ILE A 43 -11.24 13.26 -1.31
C ILE A 43 -12.46 14.02 -1.86
N LYS A 44 -12.29 14.78 -2.96
CA LYS A 44 -13.36 15.65 -3.50
C LYS A 44 -14.30 14.91 -4.43
N SER A 45 -13.75 14.05 -5.29
CA SER A 45 -14.48 13.34 -6.34
C SER A 45 -14.75 11.87 -6.00
N SER A 46 -14.15 11.37 -4.91
CA SER A 46 -14.15 9.95 -4.54
C SER A 46 -13.61 9.03 -5.63
N ARG A 47 -12.90 9.57 -6.64
CA ARG A 47 -12.29 8.80 -7.71
C ARG A 47 -11.12 8.01 -7.15
N ALA A 48 -11.13 6.72 -7.43
CA ALA A 48 -10.20 5.76 -6.90
C ALA A 48 -9.28 5.21 -8.00
N ILE A 49 -8.04 4.98 -7.61
CA ILE A 49 -6.99 4.37 -8.45
C ILE A 49 -6.35 3.25 -7.64
N THR A 50 -6.23 2.09 -8.25
CA THR A 50 -5.39 0.99 -7.75
C THR A 50 -4.02 1.09 -8.38
N ASP A 51 -2.99 0.77 -7.60
CA ASP A 51 -1.62 0.61 -8.10
C ASP A 51 -0.91 -0.49 -7.29
N GLY A 52 0.15 -1.05 -7.89
CA GLY A 52 1.02 -2.01 -7.24
C GLY A 52 2.12 -2.51 -8.15
N LEU A 53 3.10 -3.17 -7.54
CA LEU A 53 4.24 -3.75 -8.21
C LEU A 53 4.63 -5.07 -7.57
N VAL A 54 5.16 -5.95 -8.42
CA VAL A 54 5.70 -7.24 -8.02
C VAL A 54 7.23 -7.19 -8.09
N ARG A 55 7.88 -7.68 -7.03
CA ARG A 55 9.34 -7.81 -6.94
C ARG A 55 9.77 -9.26 -6.84
N CYS A 56 10.89 -9.58 -7.44
CA CYS A 56 11.52 -10.88 -7.29
C CYS A 56 12.24 -10.99 -5.93
N PRO A 57 12.71 -12.19 -5.54
CA PRO A 57 13.50 -12.40 -4.32
C PRO A 57 14.72 -11.50 -4.15
N LYS A 58 15.32 -11.03 -5.25
CA LYS A 58 16.48 -10.11 -5.20
C LYS A 58 16.08 -8.67 -4.89
N GLY A 59 14.79 -8.38 -4.84
CA GLY A 59 14.23 -7.03 -4.70
C GLY A 59 14.03 -6.30 -6.03
N ASP A 60 14.44 -6.89 -7.15
CA ASP A 60 14.27 -6.30 -8.49
C ASP A 60 12.79 -6.19 -8.85
N TRP A 61 12.45 -5.11 -9.56
CA TRP A 61 11.12 -4.93 -10.10
C TRP A 61 10.88 -5.91 -11.25
N VAL A 62 9.74 -6.62 -11.21
CA VAL A 62 9.32 -7.56 -12.26
C VAL A 62 8.28 -6.90 -13.17
N PHE A 63 7.16 -6.47 -12.61
CA PHE A 63 6.12 -5.72 -13.32
C PHE A 63 5.29 -4.87 -12.35
N GLY A 64 4.55 -3.90 -12.88
CA GLY A 64 3.62 -3.04 -12.14
C GLY A 64 2.25 -3.00 -12.80
N TYR A 65 1.24 -2.62 -12.05
CA TYR A 65 -0.14 -2.53 -12.53
C TYR A 65 -0.83 -1.32 -11.90
N GLY A 66 -1.68 -0.65 -12.66
CA GLY A 66 -2.54 0.37 -12.10
C GLY A 66 -3.73 0.66 -13.00
N ARG A 67 -4.87 1.00 -12.38
CA ARG A 67 -6.09 1.38 -13.11
C ARG A 67 -7.00 2.27 -12.28
N ASN A 68 -7.74 3.13 -12.98
CA ASN A 68 -8.87 3.83 -12.38
C ASN A 68 -10.02 2.84 -12.17
N ILE A 69 -10.62 2.81 -10.98
CA ILE A 69 -11.72 1.90 -10.65
C ILE A 69 -13.05 2.62 -10.35
N GLY A 70 -13.16 3.88 -10.80
CA GLY A 70 -14.35 4.71 -10.61
C GLY A 70 -14.43 5.29 -9.20
N VAL A 71 -15.66 5.42 -8.69
CA VAL A 71 -15.91 5.91 -7.34
C VAL A 71 -15.93 4.75 -6.35
N ARG A 72 -15.04 4.79 -5.36
CA ARG A 72 -14.89 3.77 -4.32
C ARG A 72 -14.47 4.39 -2.99
N SER A 73 -14.70 3.66 -1.91
CA SER A 73 -14.10 3.94 -0.60
C SER A 73 -12.64 3.52 -0.56
N VAL A 74 -11.89 4.04 0.44
CA VAL A 74 -10.48 3.69 0.65
C VAL A 74 -10.29 2.18 0.88
N LEU A 75 -11.18 1.55 1.66
CA LEU A 75 -11.08 0.12 1.91
C LEU A 75 -11.30 -0.71 0.64
N GLU A 76 -12.26 -0.33 -0.19
CA GLU A 76 -12.55 -1.03 -1.44
C GLU A 76 -11.40 -0.91 -2.44
N VAL A 77 -10.74 0.25 -2.54
CA VAL A 77 -9.61 0.41 -3.48
C VAL A 77 -8.41 -0.42 -3.03
N GLU A 78 -8.10 -0.46 -1.73
CA GLU A 78 -7.02 -1.30 -1.18
C GLU A 78 -7.31 -2.79 -1.45
N LEU A 79 -8.51 -3.27 -1.12
CA LEU A 79 -8.89 -4.67 -1.39
C LEU A 79 -8.86 -5.01 -2.88
N GLN A 80 -9.29 -4.07 -3.74
CA GLN A 80 -9.24 -4.28 -5.18
C GLN A 80 -7.80 -4.36 -5.70
N ALA A 81 -6.88 -3.53 -5.19
CA ALA A 81 -5.47 -3.61 -5.54
C ALA A 81 -4.83 -4.93 -5.13
N LEU A 82 -5.21 -5.50 -3.97
CA LEU A 82 -4.78 -6.84 -3.57
C LEU A 82 -5.27 -7.91 -4.54
N VAL A 83 -6.56 -7.87 -4.90
CA VAL A 83 -7.16 -8.81 -5.86
C VAL A 83 -6.54 -8.67 -7.24
N ASP A 84 -6.29 -7.44 -7.71
CA ASP A 84 -5.66 -7.18 -8.99
C ASP A 84 -4.22 -7.73 -9.00
N GLY A 85 -3.44 -7.49 -7.95
CA GLY A 85 -2.08 -7.99 -7.82
C GLY A 85 -2.03 -9.52 -7.82
N LEU A 86 -2.89 -10.20 -7.05
CA LEU A 86 -2.95 -11.67 -6.99
C LEU A 86 -3.44 -12.32 -8.29
N LYS A 87 -4.19 -11.61 -9.13
CA LYS A 87 -4.62 -12.10 -10.45
C LYS A 87 -3.55 -11.90 -11.54
N MET A 88 -2.60 -11.01 -11.30
CA MET A 88 -1.53 -10.69 -12.25
C MET A 88 -0.22 -11.44 -11.93
N THR A 89 -0.08 -12.00 -10.72
CA THR A 89 0.96 -12.98 -10.35
C THR A 89 0.58 -14.38 -10.80
#